data_AF-A0A938KZT1-F1
#
_entry.id   AF-A0A938KZT1-F1
#
_cell.length_a   1.000
_cell.length_b   1.000
_cell.length_c   1.000
_cell.angle_alpha   90.00
_cell.angle_beta   90.00
_cell.angle_gamma   90.00
#
_symmetry.space_group_name_H-M   'P 1'
#
loop_
_entity.id
_entity.type
_entity.pdbx_description
1 polymer ?
#
loop_
_entity_poly.entity_id
_entity_poly.type
_entity_poly.pdbx_seq_one_letter_code
_entity_poly.pdbx_strand_id
1 'polypeptide(L)'
;DLAGATWAQDLIGSLKLPQAIFPDVKKAGTRVGALSADAAKALGLKVGTPVAVGGADTQCALLGMGVVDAGRVAVVGGTTVPVQLVVDAPLVDHEARLWAGCHVVPKRWVLESNAGAAGEVLDWLGDLLFPRDPAGASRLVAEAAFSEPGAGGFLSSLGAQIFHASQLGLPVETLSFSHLSAPSSNQRHLARAVLEGLAFSVRANLDQLLTVGKAAASPIALGGGLSRSRLWAQILANVTGRPVEVAGTPQASLLGAAVCAGAAVGAWPDLVAGAKRLAKTGSLEEPSAELEGRYRGLYEDWQRWRTARTEADALAAEVAMRSAASGGGTARSAGPDAGGFRPKILVTTPFDEASLDRLRALGPVEYCTYIERQRVLTGDDLVETLQGVHVLVTEVDIVDAASVERLPDLRVVVSCRSNPVNVDVAACTAFGVPVLNTPGRNAVAVAEMTVALLLALVRRIPGADAFLRQPGAEAGDMARMGIAHESFRGTELSGKTIGIVGFGRIGRTVAAMLRAFGARIVVHDPVLAAEAIQRHGAEPMGLDDLLAQSDIVSLHAAVTDDSRGLLGAAELARMKKGALLV
;
A
#
# COMPACT_ATOMS: atom_id res chain seq x y z
N ASP A 1 17.44 22.63 28.65
CA ASP A 1 17.61 22.30 30.08
C ASP A 1 16.53 21.32 30.50
N LEU A 2 16.93 20.12 30.95
CA LEU A 2 16.01 19.07 31.39
C LEU A 2 15.35 19.40 32.74
N ALA A 3 16.04 20.11 33.63
CA ALA A 3 15.49 20.47 34.94
C ALA A 3 14.41 21.56 34.79
N GLY A 4 14.68 22.56 33.95
CA GLY A 4 13.75 23.66 33.67
C GLY A 4 12.70 23.37 32.59
N ALA A 5 12.86 22.30 31.79
CA ALA A 5 12.06 22.02 30.59
C ALA A 5 11.96 23.24 29.64
N THR A 6 13.06 23.97 29.49
CA THR A 6 13.20 25.16 28.65
C THR A 6 14.47 25.09 27.80
N TRP A 7 14.63 26.04 26.88
CA TRP A 7 15.86 26.16 26.10
C TRP A 7 17.08 26.44 26.98
N ALA A 8 18.18 25.72 26.74
CA ALA A 8 19.47 25.96 27.38
C ALA A 8 20.14 27.18 26.74
N GLN A 9 19.88 28.38 27.28
CA GLN A 9 20.34 29.63 26.68
C GLN A 9 21.87 29.77 26.65
N ASP A 10 22.54 29.19 27.64
CA ASP A 10 24.00 29.08 27.71
C ASP A 10 24.56 28.26 26.54
N LEU A 11 23.96 27.11 26.23
CA LEU A 11 24.38 26.25 25.11
C LEU A 11 24.05 26.88 23.75
N ILE A 12 22.89 27.50 23.61
CA ILE A 12 22.51 28.24 22.40
C ILE A 12 23.52 29.35 22.13
N GLY A 13 23.88 30.11 23.17
CA GLY A 13 24.88 31.17 23.10
C GLY A 13 26.26 30.66 22.71
N SER A 14 26.71 29.54 23.29
CA SER A 14 28.04 28.96 23.00
C SER A 14 28.17 28.44 21.56
N LEU A 15 27.08 27.90 21.01
CA LEU A 15 27.00 27.47 19.60
C LEU A 15 26.78 28.63 18.62
N LYS A 16 26.64 29.87 19.11
CA LYS A 16 26.36 31.08 18.31
C LYS A 16 25.14 30.94 17.42
N LEU A 17 24.12 30.21 17.89
CA LEU A 17 22.88 30.02 17.14
C LEU A 17 21.91 31.20 17.39
N PRO A 18 21.20 31.71 16.36
CA PRO A 18 20.23 32.78 16.54
C PRO A 18 19.08 32.36 17.46
N GLN A 19 18.78 33.10 18.51
CA GLN A 19 17.67 32.77 19.42
C GLN A 19 16.30 32.69 18.72
N ALA A 20 16.12 33.42 17.62
CA ALA A 20 14.86 33.49 16.88
C ALA A 20 14.40 32.15 16.26
N ILE A 21 15.29 31.16 16.09
CA ILE A 21 14.92 29.84 15.55
C ILE A 21 14.33 28.90 16.61
N PHE A 22 14.39 29.27 17.89
CA PHE A 22 13.92 28.47 19.01
C PHE A 22 12.53 28.94 19.44
N PRO A 23 11.44 28.20 19.17
CA PRO A 23 10.08 28.62 19.47
C PRO A 23 9.80 28.58 20.99
N ASP A 24 8.79 29.32 21.44
CA ASP A 24 8.30 29.24 22.82
C ASP A 24 7.94 27.80 23.19
N VAL A 25 8.55 27.28 24.27
CA VAL A 25 8.24 25.94 24.78
C VAL A 25 6.90 25.97 25.51
N LYS A 26 5.95 25.19 25.01
CA LYS A 26 4.63 24.99 25.63
C LYS A 26 4.46 23.53 26.06
N LYS A 27 3.69 23.31 27.13
CA LYS A 27 3.44 21.96 27.65
C LYS A 27 2.45 21.22 26.75
N ALA A 28 2.63 19.91 26.60
CA ALA A 28 1.66 19.06 25.93
C ALA A 28 0.26 19.20 26.57
N GLY A 29 -0.78 19.17 25.75
CA GLY A 29 -2.16 19.43 26.16
C GLY A 29 -2.52 20.91 26.35
N THR A 30 -1.60 21.85 26.09
CA THR A 30 -1.93 23.28 26.06
C THR A 30 -2.63 23.63 24.76
N ARG A 31 -3.74 24.40 24.82
CA ARG A 31 -4.35 24.98 23.63
C ARG A 31 -3.47 26.13 23.10
N VAL A 32 -3.02 26.04 21.85
CA VAL A 32 -2.21 27.09 21.19
C VAL A 32 -3.02 28.00 20.29
N GLY A 33 -4.22 27.59 19.91
CA GLY A 33 -5.08 28.41 19.06
C GLY A 33 -6.23 27.60 18.49
N ALA A 34 -6.58 27.93 17.26
CA ALA A 34 -7.60 27.26 16.48
C ALA A 34 -7.24 27.25 14.99
N LEU A 35 -7.82 26.33 14.23
CA LEU A 35 -7.62 26.26 12.78
C LEU A 35 -8.09 27.55 12.10
N SER A 36 -7.21 28.12 11.26
CA SER A 36 -7.55 29.19 10.33
C SER A 36 -8.55 28.70 9.26
N ALA A 37 -9.14 29.62 8.51
CA ALA A 37 -10.03 29.26 7.41
C ALA A 37 -9.34 28.36 6.37
N ASP A 38 -8.11 28.71 5.99
CA ASP A 38 -7.34 27.96 5.00
C ASP A 38 -6.96 26.56 5.51
N ALA A 39 -6.49 26.45 6.76
CA ALA A 39 -6.15 25.17 7.36
C ALA A 39 -7.38 24.26 7.52
N ALA A 40 -8.50 24.82 7.94
CA ALA A 40 -9.76 24.11 8.06
C ALA A 40 -10.24 23.57 6.70
N LYS A 41 -10.15 24.38 5.63
CA LYS A 41 -10.46 23.96 4.26
C LYS A 41 -9.54 22.85 3.78
N ALA A 42 -8.23 22.98 3.99
CA ALA A 42 -7.24 21.99 3.57
C ALA A 42 -7.42 20.63 4.26
N LEU A 43 -7.79 20.65 5.55
CA LEU A 43 -7.99 19.44 6.36
C LEU A 43 -9.42 18.88 6.29
N GLY A 44 -10.36 19.58 5.64
CA GLY A 44 -11.78 19.22 5.64
C GLY A 44 -12.45 19.32 7.02
N LEU A 45 -11.97 20.21 7.89
CA LEU A 45 -12.44 20.43 9.25
C LEU A 45 -13.15 21.79 9.40
N LYS A 46 -13.75 22.05 10.57
CA LYS A 46 -14.42 23.33 10.86
C LYS A 46 -13.41 24.43 11.21
N VAL A 47 -13.63 25.63 10.68
CA VAL A 47 -12.92 26.84 11.12
C VAL A 47 -13.11 27.03 12.63
N GLY A 48 -12.05 27.39 13.34
CA GLY A 48 -12.13 27.56 14.79
C GLY A 48 -11.96 26.27 15.60
N THR A 49 -11.74 25.10 14.96
CA THR A 49 -11.40 23.85 15.67
C THR A 49 -10.14 24.07 16.54
N PRO A 50 -10.18 23.81 17.86
CA PRO A 50 -9.03 24.02 18.74
C PRO A 50 -7.80 23.22 18.33
N VAL A 51 -6.61 23.81 18.49
CA VAL A 51 -5.32 23.14 18.25
C VAL A 51 -4.56 23.05 19.57
N ALA A 52 -4.05 21.85 19.85
CA ALA A 52 -3.30 21.54 21.07
C ALA A 52 -1.83 21.26 20.77
N VAL A 53 -0.97 21.55 21.73
CA VAL A 53 0.42 21.09 21.73
C VAL A 53 0.43 19.59 21.99
N GLY A 54 1.01 18.82 21.08
CA GLY A 54 1.30 17.40 21.27
C GLY A 54 2.67 17.18 21.93
N GLY A 55 3.22 15.99 21.76
CA GLY A 55 4.63 15.69 22.04
C GLY A 55 5.28 15.00 20.85
N ALA A 56 6.54 14.60 21.03
CA ALA A 56 7.18 13.69 20.09
C ALA A 56 6.43 12.34 20.03
N ASP A 57 6.63 11.62 18.92
CA ASP A 57 5.87 10.43 18.54
C ASP A 57 5.88 9.34 19.62
N THR A 58 7.04 9.07 20.21
CA THR A 58 7.29 8.02 21.19
C THR A 58 6.71 8.42 22.53
N GLN A 59 6.90 9.67 22.98
CA GLN A 59 6.30 10.16 24.23
C GLN A 59 4.77 10.25 24.12
N CYS A 60 4.23 10.53 22.94
CA CYS A 60 2.79 10.37 22.70
C CYS A 60 2.37 8.89 22.76
N ALA A 61 3.18 7.97 22.23
CA ALA A 61 2.90 6.55 22.34
C ALA A 61 2.83 6.09 23.80
N LEU A 62 3.79 6.50 24.64
CA LEU A 62 3.76 6.22 26.09
C LEU A 62 2.45 6.68 26.72
N LEU A 63 2.04 7.92 26.43
CA LEU A 63 0.77 8.47 26.92
C LEU A 63 -0.45 7.66 26.41
N GLY A 64 -0.47 7.29 25.13
CA GLY A 64 -1.53 6.49 24.53
C GLY A 64 -1.60 5.06 25.06
N MET A 65 -0.48 4.52 25.56
CA MET A 65 -0.41 3.23 26.24
C MET A 65 -0.67 3.32 27.75
N GLY A 66 -0.88 4.52 28.30
CA GLY A 66 -1.08 4.72 29.74
C GLY A 66 0.21 4.63 30.56
N VAL A 67 1.38 4.69 29.93
CA VAL A 67 2.70 4.65 30.57
C VAL A 67 3.04 6.05 31.07
N VAL A 68 2.53 6.40 32.25
CA VAL A 68 2.63 7.77 32.82
C VAL A 68 3.37 7.83 34.17
N ASP A 69 3.55 6.67 34.80
CA ASP A 69 4.16 6.54 36.11
C ASP A 69 5.66 6.19 36.00
N ALA A 70 6.46 6.73 36.92
CA ALA A 70 7.88 6.43 36.98
C ALA A 70 8.11 4.93 37.29
N GLY A 71 9.17 4.37 36.74
CA GLY A 71 9.48 2.95 36.83
C GLY A 71 8.71 2.08 35.83
N ARG A 72 7.85 2.65 34.98
CA ARG A 72 7.22 1.93 33.87
C ARG A 72 8.09 2.02 32.61
N VAL A 73 8.07 0.96 31.82
CA VAL A 73 8.80 0.86 30.56
C VAL A 73 7.85 0.61 29.39
N ALA A 74 8.20 1.16 28.24
CA ALA A 74 7.47 1.00 27.00
C ALA A 74 8.40 0.61 25.86
N VAL A 75 7.92 -0.27 24.99
CA VAL A 75 8.50 -0.62 23.70
C VAL A 75 7.54 -0.14 22.62
N VAL A 76 7.98 0.74 21.74
CA VAL A 76 7.17 1.23 20.61
C VAL A 76 7.70 0.59 19.34
N GLY A 77 7.14 -0.56 18.96
CA GLY A 77 7.61 -1.32 17.81
C GLY A 77 7.01 -0.83 16.50
N GLY A 78 7.64 0.15 15.85
CA GLY A 78 7.27 0.70 14.54
C GLY A 78 8.35 0.42 13.49
N THR A 79 8.62 1.40 12.62
CA THR A 79 9.76 1.39 11.68
C THR A 79 11.06 1.09 12.43
N THR A 80 11.31 1.84 13.51
CA THR A 80 12.31 1.55 14.53
C THR A 80 11.66 1.14 15.84
N VAL A 81 12.46 0.69 16.81
CA VAL A 81 11.96 0.22 18.12
C VAL A 81 12.61 0.97 19.27
N PRO A 82 12.18 2.22 19.56
CA PRO A 82 12.57 2.88 20.79
C PRO A 82 12.02 2.14 22.00
N VAL A 83 12.87 2.04 23.02
CA VAL A 83 12.58 1.49 24.34
C VAL A 83 12.76 2.64 25.33
N GLN A 84 11.73 2.95 26.11
CA GLN A 84 11.75 4.09 27.03
C GLN A 84 11.36 3.71 28.44
N LEU A 85 12.15 4.17 29.42
CA LEU A 85 11.87 4.09 30.85
C LEU A 85 11.43 5.46 31.36
N VAL A 86 10.28 5.53 32.03
CA VAL A 86 9.82 6.76 32.68
C VAL A 86 10.50 6.92 34.04
N VAL A 87 11.05 8.11 34.31
CA VAL A 87 11.71 8.47 35.58
C VAL A 87 11.09 9.74 36.19
N ASP A 88 11.25 9.90 37.50
CA ASP A 88 10.66 10.99 38.30
C ASP A 88 11.59 12.18 38.54
N ALA A 89 12.84 12.08 38.09
CA ALA A 89 13.81 13.17 38.08
C ALA A 89 14.64 13.14 36.79
N PRO A 90 15.16 14.29 36.31
CA PRO A 90 16.11 14.31 35.21
C PRO A 90 17.31 13.41 35.53
N LEU A 91 17.60 12.48 34.64
CA LEU A 91 18.72 11.54 34.76
C LEU A 91 19.47 11.52 33.44
N VAL A 92 20.80 11.67 33.51
CA VAL A 92 21.69 11.64 32.35
C VAL A 92 22.71 10.54 32.58
N ASP A 93 22.88 9.67 31.59
CA ASP A 93 23.91 8.63 31.63
C ASP A 93 25.29 9.25 31.33
N HIS A 94 26.21 9.18 32.28
CA HIS A 94 27.56 9.73 32.11
C HIS A 94 28.38 9.00 31.05
N GLU A 95 28.04 7.74 30.76
CA GLU A 95 28.65 6.97 29.66
C GLU A 95 28.02 7.30 28.30
N ALA A 96 26.98 8.15 28.28
CA ALA A 96 26.25 8.53 27.08
C ALA A 96 25.71 7.33 26.28
N ARG A 97 25.29 6.26 26.96
CA ARG A 97 24.66 5.11 26.30
C ARG A 97 23.19 5.38 25.97
N LEU A 98 22.55 6.31 26.66
CA LEU A 98 21.11 6.60 26.57
C LEU A 98 20.84 8.06 26.21
N TRP A 99 19.66 8.32 25.65
CA TRP A 99 19.09 9.66 25.58
C TRP A 99 18.24 9.96 26.80
N ALA A 100 18.23 11.24 27.20
CA ALA A 100 17.40 11.76 28.26
C ALA A 100 16.47 12.84 27.71
N GLY A 101 15.17 12.72 27.98
CA GLY A 101 14.15 13.61 27.45
C GLY A 101 13.05 13.92 28.46
N CYS A 102 12.18 14.86 28.09
CA CYS A 102 10.96 15.12 28.87
C CYS A 102 9.86 14.17 28.42
N HIS A 103 9.08 13.64 29.36
CA HIS A 103 7.80 13.01 29.04
C HIS A 103 6.78 14.12 28.70
N VAL A 104 5.70 13.78 27.99
CA VAL A 104 4.58 14.72 27.79
C VAL A 104 3.81 15.03 29.08
N VAL A 105 3.96 14.20 30.11
CA VAL A 105 3.32 14.38 31.42
C VAL A 105 4.22 15.32 32.23
N PRO A 106 3.69 16.40 32.82
CA PRO A 106 4.50 17.31 33.61
C PRO A 106 5.26 16.62 34.75
N LYS A 107 6.51 17.03 35.01
CA LYS A 107 7.38 16.47 36.05
C LYS A 107 7.65 14.97 35.88
N ARG A 108 7.71 14.51 34.63
CA ARG A 108 8.16 13.19 34.24
C ARG A 108 9.20 13.32 33.13
N TRP A 109 10.19 12.45 33.17
CA TRP A 109 11.26 12.37 32.18
C TRP A 109 11.34 10.96 31.64
N VAL A 110 12.04 10.80 30.52
CA VAL A 110 12.28 9.51 29.91
C VAL A 110 13.78 9.31 29.73
N LEU A 111 14.23 8.09 30.01
CA LEU A 111 15.44 7.55 29.42
C LEU A 111 15.05 6.75 28.17
N GLU A 112 15.78 6.95 27.09
CA GLU A 112 15.53 6.29 25.81
C GLU A 112 16.77 5.54 25.33
N SER A 113 16.51 4.33 24.83
CA SER A 113 17.41 3.49 24.06
C SER A 113 16.65 3.06 22.79
N ASN A 114 17.34 2.54 21.78
CA ASN A 114 16.70 2.15 20.52
C ASN A 114 17.24 0.81 20.02
N ALA A 115 16.32 -0.10 19.70
CA ALA A 115 16.66 -1.46 19.26
C ALA A 115 16.91 -1.58 17.75
N GLY A 116 16.81 -0.48 17.01
CA GLY A 116 17.10 -0.38 15.58
C GLY A 116 15.87 -0.49 14.69
N ALA A 117 16.10 -0.66 13.39
CA ALA A 117 15.08 -0.75 12.35
C ALA A 117 14.44 -2.16 12.35
N ALA A 118 13.25 -2.28 12.91
CA ALA A 118 12.53 -3.55 12.99
C ALA A 118 11.45 -3.66 11.92
N GLY A 119 10.51 -2.71 11.86
CA GLY A 119 9.43 -2.73 10.87
C GLY A 119 9.97 -2.71 9.44
N GLU A 120 10.94 -1.82 9.16
CA GLU A 120 11.57 -1.71 7.84
C GLU A 120 12.27 -3.02 7.42
N VAL A 121 12.96 -3.68 8.36
CA VAL A 121 13.61 -4.96 8.12
C VAL A 121 12.60 -6.08 7.84
N LEU A 122 11.48 -6.12 8.56
CA LEU A 122 10.44 -7.12 8.33
C LEU A 122 9.72 -6.90 7.00
N ASP A 123 9.48 -5.65 6.61
CA ASP A 123 8.91 -5.29 5.31
C ASP A 123 9.89 -5.68 4.20
N TRP A 124 11.15 -5.24 4.29
CA TRP A 124 12.19 -5.56 3.32
C TRP A 124 12.41 -7.06 3.13
N LEU A 125 12.55 -7.81 4.24
CA LEU A 125 12.75 -9.26 4.16
C LEU A 125 11.48 -9.98 3.71
N GLY A 126 10.31 -9.46 4.09
CA GLY A 126 9.02 -9.94 3.62
C GLY A 126 8.90 -9.81 2.11
N ASP A 127 9.21 -8.64 1.55
CA ASP A 127 9.20 -8.38 0.11
C ASP A 127 10.24 -9.23 -0.63
N LEU A 128 11.42 -9.45 -0.02
CA LEU A 128 12.47 -10.28 -0.59
C LEU A 128 12.06 -11.76 -0.68
N LEU A 129 11.47 -12.31 0.38
CA LEU A 129 11.10 -13.73 0.46
C LEU A 129 9.74 -14.04 -0.14
N PHE A 130 8.84 -13.06 -0.19
CA PHE A 130 7.46 -13.20 -0.66
C PHE A 130 7.09 -12.07 -1.64
N PRO A 131 7.80 -11.90 -2.78
CA PRO A 131 7.66 -10.75 -3.67
C PRO A 131 6.29 -10.58 -4.35
N ARG A 132 5.38 -11.56 -4.19
CA ARG A 132 4.01 -11.53 -4.71
C ARG A 132 2.95 -11.40 -3.61
N ASP A 133 3.35 -11.38 -2.35
CA ASP A 133 2.46 -11.25 -1.21
C ASP A 133 2.42 -9.77 -0.77
N PRO A 134 1.28 -9.07 -0.91
CA PRO A 134 1.15 -7.67 -0.49
C PRO A 134 1.25 -7.50 1.03
N ALA A 135 1.30 -8.58 1.81
CA ALA A 135 1.49 -8.60 3.25
C ALA A 135 2.76 -9.39 3.65
N GLY A 136 3.85 -9.24 2.90
CA GLY A 136 5.13 -9.95 3.09
C GLY A 136 5.62 -10.02 4.54
N ALA A 137 5.61 -8.91 5.28
CA ALA A 137 5.98 -8.90 6.71
C ALA A 137 5.06 -9.77 7.59
N SER A 138 3.74 -9.76 7.31
CA SER A 138 2.80 -10.63 8.04
C SER A 138 2.99 -12.10 7.67
N ARG A 139 3.30 -12.40 6.41
CA ARG A 139 3.65 -13.75 5.97
C ARG A 139 4.92 -14.24 6.64
N LEU A 140 5.94 -13.40 6.75
CA LEU A 140 7.18 -13.69 7.46
C LEU A 140 6.90 -14.07 8.93
N VAL A 141 6.08 -13.28 9.64
CA VAL A 141 5.68 -13.59 11.01
C VAL A 141 4.90 -14.91 11.10
N ALA A 142 4.04 -15.21 10.12
CA ALA A 142 3.31 -16.47 10.07
C ALA A 142 4.25 -17.67 9.85
N GLU A 143 5.24 -17.56 8.95
CA GLU A 143 6.25 -18.60 8.75
C GLU A 143 7.09 -18.84 10.02
N ALA A 144 7.42 -17.78 10.75
CA ALA A 144 8.17 -17.87 12.00
C ALA A 144 7.45 -18.69 13.09
N ALA A 145 6.11 -18.77 13.03
CA ALA A 145 5.32 -19.56 13.97
C ALA A 145 5.54 -21.08 13.82
N PHE A 146 5.96 -21.54 12.64
CA PHE A 146 6.22 -22.94 12.35
C PHE A 146 7.65 -23.39 12.69
N SER A 147 8.47 -22.48 13.23
CA SER A 147 9.80 -22.79 13.75
C SER A 147 9.76 -22.97 15.27
N GLU A 148 10.58 -23.88 15.79
CA GLU A 148 10.84 -23.97 17.22
C GLU A 148 11.56 -22.73 17.78
N PRO A 149 11.45 -22.46 19.09
CA PRO A 149 12.26 -21.43 19.78
C PRO A 149 13.76 -21.60 19.54
N GLY A 150 14.49 -20.52 19.27
CA GLY A 150 15.91 -20.58 18.92
C GLY A 150 16.19 -20.97 17.47
N ALA A 151 15.15 -21.04 16.64
CA ALA A 151 15.25 -21.07 15.18
C ALA A 151 16.24 -22.11 14.62
N GLY A 152 16.27 -23.33 15.16
CA GLY A 152 17.22 -24.36 14.71
C GLY A 152 18.70 -24.00 14.87
N GLY A 153 19.03 -23.03 15.74
CA GLY A 153 20.39 -22.50 15.94
C GLY A 153 20.72 -21.24 15.12
N PHE A 154 19.77 -20.73 14.32
CA PHE A 154 19.98 -19.53 13.52
C PHE A 154 19.92 -18.29 14.42
N LEU A 155 20.98 -17.49 14.41
CA LEU A 155 21.02 -16.19 15.08
C LEU A 155 21.02 -15.10 14.02
N SER A 156 20.23 -14.04 14.24
CA SER A 156 20.17 -12.88 13.35
C SER A 156 20.56 -11.60 14.10
N SER A 157 21.39 -10.77 13.47
CA SER A 157 21.63 -9.37 13.89
C SER A 157 20.93 -8.38 12.96
N LEU A 158 20.09 -8.85 12.03
CA LEU A 158 19.45 -7.99 11.05
C LEU A 158 18.52 -6.99 11.75
N GLY A 159 18.73 -5.69 11.53
CA GLY A 159 17.99 -4.61 12.18
C GLY A 159 18.34 -4.38 13.66
N ALA A 160 19.12 -5.27 14.27
CA ALA A 160 19.41 -5.23 15.70
C ALA A 160 20.47 -4.18 16.05
N GLN A 161 20.09 -3.22 16.89
CA GLN A 161 21.00 -2.19 17.40
C GLN A 161 20.95 -2.13 18.93
N ILE A 162 22.07 -1.76 19.54
CA ILE A 162 22.13 -1.33 20.94
C ILE A 162 22.58 0.11 20.91
N PHE A 163 21.71 0.98 21.41
CA PHE A 163 21.90 2.41 21.29
C PHE A 163 23.06 2.93 22.16
N HIS A 164 23.83 3.88 21.61
CA HIS A 164 24.89 4.60 22.29
C HIS A 164 25.02 6.01 21.72
N ALA A 165 24.64 7.03 22.49
CA ALA A 165 24.53 8.42 22.01
C ALA A 165 25.88 9.05 21.59
N SER A 166 27.00 8.60 22.15
CA SER A 166 28.34 9.06 21.72
C SER A 166 28.93 8.29 20.53
N GLN A 167 28.28 7.22 20.06
CA GLN A 167 28.74 6.39 18.94
C GLN A 167 27.68 6.37 17.82
N LEU A 168 27.05 7.51 17.56
CA LEU A 168 26.11 7.66 16.47
C LEU A 168 26.86 7.53 15.13
N GLY A 169 26.62 6.44 14.43
CA GLY A 169 27.12 6.18 13.07
C GLY A 169 25.99 6.09 12.06
N LEU A 170 26.34 6.07 10.77
CA LEU A 170 25.36 5.73 9.73
C LEU A 170 24.86 4.30 9.98
N PRO A 171 23.55 4.05 9.91
CA PRO A 171 23.01 2.70 10.03
C PRO A 171 23.42 1.92 8.77
N VAL A 172 24.55 1.22 8.84
CA VAL A 172 24.94 0.29 7.79
C VAL A 172 24.23 -1.00 8.10
N GLU A 173 23.11 -1.24 7.42
CA GLU A 173 22.33 -2.45 7.60
C GLU A 173 23.14 -3.65 7.08
N THR A 174 23.81 -4.35 7.99
CA THR A 174 24.52 -5.57 7.66
C THR A 174 23.56 -6.75 7.74
N LEU A 175 23.29 -7.38 6.59
CA LEU A 175 22.62 -8.67 6.55
C LEU A 175 23.58 -9.72 7.10
N SER A 176 23.34 -10.18 8.33
CA SER A 176 24.16 -11.23 8.89
C SER A 176 23.39 -12.22 9.74
N PHE A 177 23.73 -13.48 9.49
CA PHE A 177 23.22 -14.67 10.16
C PHE A 177 24.42 -15.49 10.66
N SER A 178 24.28 -16.17 11.79
CA SER A 178 25.38 -16.98 12.37
C SER A 178 25.90 -18.06 11.42
N HIS A 179 25.01 -18.73 10.70
CA HIS A 179 25.30 -19.69 9.65
C HIS A 179 24.02 -19.97 8.84
N LEU A 180 24.17 -20.36 7.56
CA LEU A 180 23.11 -20.93 6.75
C LEU A 180 23.50 -22.38 6.42
N SER A 181 22.98 -23.33 7.18
CA SER A 181 23.07 -24.75 6.79
C SER A 181 21.89 -25.07 5.87
N ALA A 182 22.05 -25.91 4.84
CA ALA A 182 21.06 -26.13 3.78
C ALA A 182 20.21 -27.43 3.94
N PRO A 183 19.25 -27.49 4.87
CA PRO A 183 18.09 -28.38 4.75
C PRO A 183 16.82 -27.64 4.28
N SER A 184 15.82 -28.41 3.87
CA SER A 184 14.52 -27.99 3.29
C SER A 184 13.60 -27.15 4.20
N SER A 185 14.10 -26.61 5.31
CA SER A 185 13.34 -25.94 6.38
C SER A 185 13.81 -24.52 6.72
N ASN A 186 14.70 -23.93 5.92
CA ASN A 186 15.38 -22.69 6.28
C ASN A 186 14.50 -21.45 6.36
N GLN A 187 13.41 -21.37 5.60
CA GLN A 187 12.61 -20.14 5.55
C GLN A 187 11.92 -19.81 6.88
N ARG A 188 11.34 -20.82 7.54
CA ARG A 188 10.73 -20.65 8.88
C ARG A 188 11.76 -20.33 9.96
N HIS A 189 12.94 -20.97 9.93
CA HIS A 189 14.01 -20.69 10.89
C HIS A 189 14.60 -19.30 10.65
N LEU A 190 14.79 -18.89 9.41
CA LEU A 190 15.22 -17.55 9.05
C LEU A 190 14.24 -16.48 9.59
N ALA A 191 12.94 -16.67 9.32
CA ALA A 191 11.90 -15.76 9.81
C ALA A 191 11.90 -15.69 11.35
N ARG A 192 12.04 -16.84 12.02
CA ARG A 192 12.09 -16.93 13.49
C ARG A 192 13.33 -16.28 14.07
N ALA A 193 14.49 -16.49 13.47
CA ALA A 193 15.77 -15.92 13.90
C ALA A 193 15.76 -14.39 13.84
N VAL A 194 15.11 -13.80 12.84
CA VAL A 194 14.95 -12.34 12.74
C VAL A 194 14.05 -11.80 13.87
N LEU A 195 12.89 -12.42 14.10
CA LEU A 195 12.00 -12.01 15.20
C LEU A 195 12.66 -12.14 16.58
N GLU A 196 13.39 -13.24 16.81
CA GLU A 196 14.14 -13.46 18.05
C GLU A 196 15.32 -12.49 18.18
N GLY A 197 16.05 -12.22 17.09
CA GLY A 197 17.13 -11.23 17.04
C GLY A 197 16.67 -9.82 17.41
N LEU A 198 15.52 -9.39 16.88
CA LEU A 198 14.89 -8.12 17.25
C LEU A 198 14.43 -8.10 18.72
N ALA A 199 13.90 -9.22 19.24
CA ALA A 199 13.56 -9.30 20.66
C ALA A 199 14.81 -9.28 21.57
N PHE A 200 15.92 -9.90 21.15
CA PHE A 200 17.19 -9.84 21.86
C PHE A 200 17.76 -8.41 21.87
N SER A 201 17.67 -7.67 20.77
CA SER A 201 18.10 -6.26 20.75
C SER A 201 17.24 -5.41 21.69
N VAL A 202 15.91 -5.61 21.72
CA VAL A 202 15.03 -4.94 22.69
C VAL A 202 15.43 -5.27 24.12
N ARG A 203 15.71 -6.54 24.44
CA ARG A 203 16.18 -6.94 25.78
C ARG A 203 17.49 -6.25 26.15
N ALA A 204 18.46 -6.17 25.24
CA ALA A 204 19.74 -5.55 25.54
C ALA A 204 19.62 -4.05 25.83
N ASN A 205 18.77 -3.35 25.08
CA ASN A 205 18.43 -1.95 25.33
C ASN A 205 17.63 -1.76 26.63
N LEU A 206 16.72 -2.69 26.94
CA LEU A 206 15.99 -2.71 28.20
C LEU A 206 16.94 -2.89 29.39
N ASP A 207 17.86 -3.87 29.34
CA ASP A 207 18.83 -4.13 30.41
C ASP A 207 19.71 -2.89 30.67
N GLN A 208 20.11 -2.18 29.62
CA GLN A 208 20.82 -0.90 29.72
C GLN A 208 19.99 0.17 30.44
N LEU A 209 18.72 0.36 30.04
CA LEU A 209 17.80 1.33 30.66
C LEU A 209 17.58 1.04 32.14
N LEU A 210 17.36 -0.23 32.49
CA LEU A 210 17.12 -0.65 33.87
C LEU A 210 18.35 -0.48 34.75
N THR A 211 19.54 -0.71 34.18
CA THR A 211 20.81 -0.50 34.87
C THR A 211 21.04 0.98 35.19
N VAL A 212 20.89 1.87 34.19
CA VAL A 212 21.09 3.32 34.38
C VAL A 212 19.99 3.91 35.25
N GLY A 213 18.73 3.56 34.97
CA GLY A 213 17.57 4.05 35.70
C GLY A 213 17.37 3.44 37.08
N LYS A 214 18.18 2.43 37.45
CA LYS A 214 18.07 1.68 38.72
C LYS A 214 16.65 1.18 38.99
N ALA A 215 16.01 0.62 37.96
CA ALA A 215 14.62 0.19 37.98
C ALA A 215 14.51 -1.31 37.66
N ALA A 216 13.42 -1.94 38.09
CA ALA A 216 13.10 -3.34 37.78
C ALA A 216 11.86 -3.47 36.86
N ALA A 217 11.52 -2.40 36.13
CA ALA A 217 10.25 -2.17 35.43
C ALA A 217 9.59 -3.44 34.87
N SER A 218 8.36 -3.69 35.33
CA SER A 218 7.49 -4.78 34.90
C SER A 218 6.04 -4.39 35.22
N PRO A 219 5.05 -4.69 34.36
CA PRO A 219 5.17 -5.29 33.02
C PRO A 219 5.71 -4.30 31.98
N ILE A 220 6.09 -4.80 30.80
CA ILE A 220 6.52 -4.00 29.64
C ILE A 220 5.30 -3.63 28.82
N ALA A 221 5.06 -2.34 28.58
CA ALA A 221 4.02 -1.92 27.64
C ALA A 221 4.53 -2.03 26.20
N LEU A 222 3.70 -2.58 25.30
CA LEU A 222 4.03 -2.74 23.88
C LEU A 222 2.99 -2.03 22.98
N GLY A 223 3.46 -1.13 22.12
CA GLY A 223 2.66 -0.45 21.10
C GLY A 223 3.35 -0.42 19.73
N GLY A 224 2.73 0.25 18.76
CA GLY A 224 3.24 0.35 17.38
C GLY A 224 2.77 -0.78 16.46
N GLY A 225 3.27 -0.81 15.22
CA GLY A 225 2.87 -1.80 14.21
C GLY A 225 3.15 -3.25 14.64
N LEU A 226 4.29 -3.51 15.28
CA LEU A 226 4.70 -4.83 15.77
C LEU A 226 3.80 -5.37 16.88
N SER A 227 3.06 -4.51 17.58
CA SER A 227 2.11 -4.92 18.63
C SER A 227 0.94 -5.73 18.07
N ARG A 228 0.74 -5.74 16.73
CA ARG A 228 -0.23 -6.59 16.04
C ARG A 228 0.17 -8.06 16.04
N SER A 229 1.47 -8.36 16.17
CA SER A 229 1.99 -9.72 16.17
C SER A 229 1.98 -10.28 17.59
N ARG A 230 0.98 -11.12 17.89
CA ARG A 230 0.94 -11.87 19.15
C ARG A 230 2.16 -12.77 19.31
N LEU A 231 2.64 -13.38 18.22
CA LEU A 231 3.85 -14.20 18.24
C LEU A 231 5.05 -13.39 18.72
N TRP A 232 5.25 -12.19 18.18
CA TRP A 232 6.39 -11.36 18.57
C TRP A 232 6.25 -10.84 20.00
N ALA A 233 5.04 -10.44 20.43
CA ALA A 233 4.78 -10.08 21.82
C ALA A 233 5.11 -11.24 22.80
N GLN A 234 4.74 -12.47 22.45
CA GLN A 234 5.07 -13.66 23.24
C GLN A 234 6.57 -13.99 23.22
N ILE A 235 7.26 -13.84 22.08
CA ILE A 235 8.72 -13.97 22.00
C ILE A 235 9.38 -12.93 22.90
N LEU A 236 8.93 -11.67 22.84
CA LEU A 236 9.45 -10.59 23.67
C LEU A 236 9.27 -10.87 25.16
N ALA A 237 8.10 -11.36 25.57
CA ALA A 237 7.86 -11.77 26.96
C ALA A 237 8.84 -12.86 27.41
N ASN A 238 8.99 -13.92 26.60
CA ASN A 238 9.90 -15.03 26.90
C ASN A 238 11.37 -14.60 26.93
N VAL A 239 11.79 -13.77 25.96
CA VAL A 239 13.16 -13.27 25.86
C VAL A 239 13.49 -12.37 27.03
N THR A 240 12.61 -11.43 27.37
CA THR A 240 12.84 -10.47 28.48
C THR A 240 12.57 -11.06 29.86
N GLY A 241 11.91 -12.22 29.94
CA GLY A 241 11.48 -12.82 31.20
C GLY A 241 10.45 -11.97 31.96
N ARG A 242 9.70 -11.12 31.26
CA ARG A 242 8.76 -10.15 31.84
C ARG A 242 7.42 -10.21 31.11
N PRO A 243 6.30 -9.98 31.81
CA PRO A 243 5.00 -9.89 31.15
C PRO A 243 4.97 -8.69 30.19
N VAL A 244 4.32 -8.86 29.03
CA VAL A 244 4.15 -7.83 28.00
C VAL A 244 2.68 -7.44 27.89
N GLU A 245 2.37 -6.21 28.28
CA GLU A 245 1.04 -5.59 28.13
C GLU A 245 0.94 -4.96 26.74
N VAL A 246 0.20 -5.61 25.84
CA VAL A 246 -0.04 -5.11 24.48
C VAL A 246 -1.12 -4.04 24.51
N ALA A 247 -0.83 -2.86 23.96
CA ALA A 247 -1.79 -1.79 23.84
C ALA A 247 -3.02 -2.22 23.00
N GLY A 248 -4.21 -1.79 23.43
CA GLY A 248 -5.47 -2.10 22.76
C GLY A 248 -5.62 -1.48 21.36
N THR A 249 -4.68 -0.63 20.96
CA THR A 249 -4.55 -0.12 19.60
C THR A 249 -3.07 -0.06 19.21
N PRO A 250 -2.70 -0.47 17.98
CA PRO A 250 -1.34 -0.26 17.47
C PRO A 250 -1.03 1.23 17.24
N GLN A 251 -2.06 2.09 17.15
CA GLN A 251 -1.94 3.53 16.91
C GLN A 251 -1.72 4.33 18.20
N ALA A 252 -0.79 3.88 19.06
CA ALA A 252 -0.55 4.47 20.37
C ALA A 252 -0.16 5.97 20.30
N SER A 253 0.70 6.37 19.36
CA SER A 253 1.11 7.78 19.20
C SER A 253 -0.07 8.69 18.87
N LEU A 254 -0.96 8.25 17.97
CA LEU A 254 -2.17 8.99 17.61
C LEU A 254 -3.15 9.07 18.80
N LEU A 255 -3.27 8.00 19.57
CA LEU A 255 -4.09 8.00 20.77
C LEU A 255 -3.55 9.00 21.82
N GLY A 256 -2.24 9.05 22.03
CA GLY A 256 -1.62 10.04 22.91
C GLY A 256 -1.79 11.48 22.42
N ALA A 257 -1.69 11.72 21.11
CA ALA A 257 -1.99 13.03 20.53
C ALA A 257 -3.46 13.43 20.77
N ALA A 258 -4.40 12.48 20.66
CA ALA A 258 -5.81 12.70 21.01
C ALA A 258 -6.01 12.97 22.51
N VAL A 259 -5.23 12.31 23.39
CA VAL A 259 -5.21 12.62 24.83
C VAL A 259 -4.77 14.07 25.09
N CYS A 260 -3.78 14.56 24.35
CA CYS A 260 -3.34 15.96 24.42
C CYS A 260 -4.46 16.91 23.96
N ALA A 261 -5.10 16.59 22.83
CA ALA A 261 -6.17 17.41 22.27
C ALA A 261 -7.39 17.52 23.22
N GLY A 262 -7.80 16.43 23.85
CA GLY A 262 -8.93 16.47 24.79
C GLY A 262 -8.61 17.23 26.09
N ALA A 263 -7.36 17.22 26.56
CA ALA A 263 -6.94 18.04 27.71
C ALA A 263 -7.05 19.53 27.37
N ALA A 264 -6.62 19.92 26.16
CA ALA A 264 -6.65 21.30 25.70
C ALA A 264 -8.06 21.89 25.58
N VAL A 265 -9.09 21.04 25.42
CA VAL A 265 -10.49 21.46 25.35
C VAL A 265 -11.27 21.14 26.64
N GLY A 266 -10.59 20.67 27.69
CA GLY A 266 -11.20 20.38 28.98
C GLY A 266 -12.09 19.12 29.02
N ALA A 267 -11.91 18.18 28.08
CA ALA A 267 -12.61 16.88 28.11
C ALA A 267 -12.18 16.01 29.32
N TRP A 268 -11.00 16.28 29.86
CA TRP A 268 -10.46 15.75 31.11
C TRP A 268 -9.55 16.79 31.77
N PRO A 269 -9.34 16.72 33.11
CA PRO A 269 -8.59 17.74 33.84
C PRO A 269 -7.10 17.78 33.52
N ASP A 270 -6.49 16.64 33.19
CA ASP A 270 -5.06 16.54 32.86
C ASP A 270 -4.77 15.34 31.95
N LEU A 271 -3.53 15.25 31.47
CA LEU A 271 -3.08 14.17 30.56
C LEU A 271 -3.17 12.78 31.20
N VAL A 272 -2.94 12.66 32.52
CA VAL A 272 -2.97 11.37 33.24
C VAL A 272 -4.40 10.84 33.29
N ALA A 273 -5.37 11.70 33.60
CA ALA A 273 -6.79 11.36 33.59
C ALA A 273 -7.27 10.95 32.18
N GLY A 274 -6.83 11.67 31.14
CA GLY A 274 -7.13 11.32 29.76
C GLY A 274 -6.52 9.98 29.34
N ALA A 275 -5.25 9.74 29.69
CA ALA A 275 -4.57 8.46 29.44
C ALA A 275 -5.29 7.29 30.14
N LYS A 276 -5.59 7.40 31.44
CA LYS A 276 -6.34 6.36 32.18
C LYS A 276 -7.72 6.07 31.60
N ARG A 277 -8.35 7.06 30.95
CA ARG A 277 -9.67 6.91 30.33
C ARG A 277 -9.62 6.20 28.97
N LEU A 278 -8.59 6.46 28.17
CA LEU A 278 -8.53 6.03 26.77
C LEU A 278 -7.55 4.89 26.51
N ALA A 279 -6.45 4.83 27.25
CA ALA A 279 -5.51 3.73 27.15
C ALA A 279 -6.17 2.45 27.65
N LYS A 280 -6.22 1.45 26.78
CA LYS A 280 -6.73 0.11 27.09
C LYS A 280 -5.62 -0.89 26.84
N THR A 281 -5.55 -1.93 27.66
CA THR A 281 -4.73 -3.11 27.40
C THR A 281 -5.54 -4.06 26.52
N GLY A 282 -4.95 -4.48 25.39
CA GLY A 282 -5.56 -5.41 24.45
C GLY A 282 -5.33 -6.87 24.85
N SER A 283 -4.08 -7.23 25.11
CA SER A 283 -3.70 -8.54 25.64
C SER A 283 -2.52 -8.42 26.61
N LEU A 284 -2.31 -9.49 27.38
CA LEU A 284 -1.17 -9.67 28.27
C LEU A 284 -0.51 -11.00 27.89
N GLU A 285 0.74 -10.94 27.44
CA GLU A 285 1.52 -12.15 27.16
C GLU A 285 2.49 -12.40 28.32
N GLU A 286 2.33 -13.53 28.99
CA GLU A 286 3.17 -13.93 30.13
C GLU A 286 4.40 -14.71 29.65
N PRO A 287 5.57 -14.55 30.31
CA PRO A 287 6.74 -15.37 30.00
C PRO A 287 6.46 -16.85 30.33
N SER A 288 6.85 -17.74 29.42
CA SER A 288 6.76 -19.18 29.63
C SER A 288 7.89 -19.68 30.53
N ALA A 289 7.53 -20.22 31.70
CA ALA A 289 8.46 -20.83 32.64
C ALA A 289 9.28 -21.98 32.00
N GLU A 290 8.69 -22.72 31.05
CA GLU A 290 9.38 -23.80 30.33
C GLU A 290 10.50 -23.27 29.43
N LEU A 291 10.29 -22.09 28.84
CA LEU A 291 11.22 -21.51 27.85
C LEU A 291 12.21 -20.52 28.48
N GLU A 292 12.04 -20.14 29.73
CA GLU A 292 12.85 -19.12 30.40
C GLU A 292 14.34 -19.47 30.37
N GLY A 293 14.71 -20.69 30.77
CA GLY A 293 16.09 -21.17 30.75
C GLY A 293 16.67 -21.22 29.33
N ARG A 294 15.84 -21.60 28.35
CA ARG A 294 16.23 -21.71 26.94
C ARG A 294 16.52 -20.34 26.33
N TYR A 295 15.61 -19.37 26.45
CA TYR A 295 15.82 -18.02 25.90
C TYR A 295 16.90 -17.24 26.62
N ARG A 296 17.16 -17.53 27.91
CA ARG A 296 18.32 -17.00 28.62
C ARG A 296 19.62 -17.43 27.96
N GLY A 297 19.80 -18.73 27.70
CA GLY A 297 20.97 -19.24 26.98
C GLY A 297 21.09 -18.68 25.56
N LEU A 298 19.98 -18.65 24.80
CA LEU A 298 19.97 -18.10 23.44
C LEU A 298 20.36 -16.61 23.40
N TYR A 299 19.92 -15.83 24.38
CA TYR A 299 20.31 -14.42 24.49
C TYR A 299 21.79 -14.25 24.80
N GLU A 300 22.35 -15.06 25.70
CA GLU A 300 23.78 -15.08 26.01
C GLU A 300 24.61 -15.46 24.77
N ASP A 301 24.18 -16.47 24.01
CA ASP A 301 24.79 -16.87 22.74
C ASP A 301 24.74 -15.74 21.70
N TRP A 302 23.57 -15.11 21.56
CA TRP A 302 23.38 -13.97 20.65
C TRP A 302 24.27 -12.79 21.01
N GLN A 303 24.38 -12.44 22.30
CA GLN A 303 25.28 -11.38 22.76
C GLN A 303 26.76 -11.70 22.49
N ARG A 304 27.19 -12.94 22.76
CA ARG A 304 28.57 -13.38 22.49
C ARG A 304 28.88 -13.30 21.00
N TRP A 305 28.00 -13.82 20.15
CA TRP A 305 28.16 -13.79 18.70
C TRP A 305 28.18 -12.35 18.15
N ARG A 306 27.26 -11.49 18.57
CA ARG A 306 27.22 -10.07 18.17
C ARG A 306 28.50 -9.35 18.61
N THR A 307 28.92 -9.52 19.86
CA THR A 307 30.11 -8.86 20.40
C THR A 307 31.36 -9.26 19.63
N ALA A 308 31.52 -10.55 19.32
CA ALA A 308 32.63 -11.05 18.51
C ALA A 308 32.68 -10.46 17.09
N ARG A 309 31.56 -9.92 16.58
CA ARG A 309 31.46 -9.31 15.24
C ARG A 309 31.66 -7.80 15.22
N THR A 310 31.78 -7.15 16.38
CA THR A 310 31.88 -5.68 16.47
C THR A 310 32.98 -5.10 15.58
N GLU A 311 34.17 -5.73 15.55
CA GLU A 311 35.29 -5.29 14.72
C GLU A 311 34.98 -5.41 13.21
N ALA A 312 34.34 -6.51 12.81
CA ALA A 312 33.95 -6.74 11.42
C ALA A 312 32.86 -5.76 10.96
N ASP A 313 31.88 -5.48 11.82
CA ASP A 313 30.79 -4.54 11.55
C ASP A 313 31.31 -3.09 11.45
N ALA A 314 32.27 -2.71 12.31
CA ALA A 314 32.95 -1.40 12.22
C ALA A 314 33.71 -1.24 10.89
N LEU A 315 34.48 -2.27 10.49
CA LEU A 315 35.17 -2.27 9.20
C LEU A 315 34.19 -2.18 8.02
N ALA A 316 33.08 -2.93 8.06
CA ALA A 316 32.05 -2.88 7.05
C ALA A 316 31.42 -1.49 6.95
N ALA A 317 31.19 -0.82 8.09
CA ALA A 317 30.67 0.54 8.12
C ALA A 317 31.66 1.55 7.50
N GLU A 318 32.96 1.42 7.78
CA GLU A 318 33.99 2.24 7.13
C GLU A 318 34.07 2.01 5.62
N VAL A 319 33.91 0.76 5.16
CA VAL A 319 33.86 0.44 3.72
C VAL A 319 32.62 1.06 3.08
N ALA A 320 31.45 0.95 3.71
CA ALA A 320 30.22 1.54 3.24
C ALA A 320 30.31 3.07 3.17
N MET A 321 30.85 3.72 4.21
CA MET A 321 31.12 5.17 4.22
C MET A 321 32.06 5.59 3.11
N ARG A 322 33.17 4.86 2.92
CA ARG A 322 34.11 5.11 1.81
C ARG A 322 33.44 4.94 0.46
N SER A 323 32.60 3.92 0.28
CA SER A 323 31.83 3.69 -0.95
C SER A 323 30.78 4.76 -1.20
N ALA A 324 30.12 5.26 -0.15
CA ALA A 324 29.17 6.35 -0.26
C ALA A 324 29.88 7.67 -0.62
N ALA A 325 31.09 7.89 -0.08
CA ALA A 325 31.92 9.04 -0.38
C ALA A 325 32.61 8.96 -1.76
N SER A 326 32.93 7.75 -2.25
CA SER A 326 33.53 7.52 -3.59
C SER A 326 32.49 7.28 -4.70
N GLY A 327 31.21 7.18 -4.34
CA GLY A 327 30.08 6.86 -5.20
C GLY A 327 29.64 7.99 -6.13
N GLY A 328 30.52 8.44 -7.02
CA GLY A 328 30.19 9.07 -8.30
C GLY A 328 29.98 8.05 -9.43
N GLY A 329 29.83 6.76 -9.11
CA GLY A 329 29.59 5.68 -10.05
C GLY A 329 28.10 5.31 -10.06
N THR A 330 27.50 5.36 -11.25
CA THR A 330 26.10 5.05 -11.54
C THR A 330 25.71 3.61 -11.15
N ALA A 331 25.41 3.38 -9.87
CA ALA A 331 24.52 2.31 -9.47
C ALA A 331 23.10 2.78 -9.76
N ARG A 332 22.35 2.05 -10.60
CA ARG A 332 20.93 2.32 -10.87
C ARG A 332 20.14 2.06 -9.58
N SER A 333 20.02 3.08 -8.73
CA SER A 333 18.98 3.13 -7.71
C SER A 333 17.65 3.45 -8.40
N ALA A 334 16.69 2.53 -8.28
CA ALA A 334 15.30 2.83 -8.61
C ALA A 334 14.68 3.52 -7.38
N GLY A 335 14.74 4.85 -7.37
CA GLY A 335 14.11 5.76 -6.41
C GLY A 335 14.14 7.18 -6.99
N PRO A 336 13.16 8.04 -6.72
CA PRO A 336 12.78 9.11 -7.64
C PRO A 336 13.69 10.33 -7.52
N ASP A 337 14.79 10.35 -8.26
CA ASP A 337 15.50 11.60 -8.58
C ASP A 337 14.98 12.17 -9.90
N ALA A 338 14.18 13.21 -9.78
CA ALA A 338 13.78 14.09 -10.86
C ALA A 338 15.00 14.93 -11.31
N GLY A 339 15.82 14.37 -12.21
CA GLY A 339 16.95 15.08 -12.80
C GLY A 339 17.60 14.37 -13.98
N GLY A 340 17.02 14.51 -15.18
CA GLY A 340 17.77 14.44 -16.46
C GLY A 340 17.49 13.27 -17.41
N PHE A 341 16.94 12.14 -16.95
CA PHE A 341 16.63 11.03 -17.86
C PHE A 341 15.39 11.34 -18.72
N ARG A 342 15.59 11.40 -20.05
CA ARG A 342 14.51 11.57 -21.04
C ARG A 342 14.40 10.31 -21.90
N PRO A 343 13.34 9.48 -21.74
CA PRO A 343 13.22 8.23 -22.47
C PRO A 343 13.03 8.48 -23.98
N LYS A 344 13.64 7.64 -24.82
CA LYS A 344 13.26 7.53 -26.23
C LYS A 344 11.98 6.71 -26.34
N ILE A 345 10.94 7.31 -26.92
CA ILE A 345 9.59 6.75 -26.97
C ILE A 345 9.24 6.47 -28.43
N LEU A 346 8.86 5.24 -28.75
CA LEU A 346 8.30 4.87 -30.04
C LEU A 346 6.79 4.66 -29.90
N VAL A 347 6.01 5.38 -30.71
CA VAL A 347 4.55 5.25 -30.77
C VAL A 347 4.17 4.68 -32.13
N THR A 348 3.57 3.49 -32.13
CA THR A 348 3.22 2.72 -33.34
C THR A 348 1.73 2.63 -33.63
N THR A 349 0.89 3.27 -32.81
CA THR A 349 -0.57 3.24 -32.92
C THR A 349 -1.15 4.66 -33.08
N PRO A 350 -2.34 4.86 -33.70
CA PRO A 350 -2.96 6.17 -33.81
C PRO A 350 -3.06 6.91 -32.48
N PHE A 351 -2.60 8.17 -32.47
CA PHE A 351 -2.58 9.07 -31.32
C PHE A 351 -2.99 10.47 -31.79
N ASP A 352 -3.69 11.21 -30.93
CA ASP A 352 -3.95 12.63 -31.17
C ASP A 352 -2.72 13.49 -30.80
N GLU A 353 -2.59 14.65 -31.43
CA GLU A 353 -1.41 15.52 -31.27
C GLU A 353 -1.21 15.98 -29.82
N ALA A 354 -2.28 16.26 -29.07
CA ALA A 354 -2.17 16.66 -27.67
C ALA A 354 -1.63 15.54 -26.78
N SER A 355 -1.95 14.28 -27.09
CA SER A 355 -1.35 13.12 -26.43
C SER A 355 0.12 12.92 -26.81
N LEU A 356 0.49 13.14 -28.08
CA LEU A 356 1.89 13.11 -28.52
C LEU A 356 2.71 14.20 -27.83
N ASP A 357 2.18 15.42 -27.67
CA ASP A 357 2.86 16.50 -26.96
C ASP A 357 3.14 16.18 -25.49
N ARG A 358 2.20 15.51 -24.81
CA ARG A 358 2.43 15.00 -23.45
C ARG A 358 3.57 13.99 -23.39
N LEU A 359 3.69 13.11 -24.38
CA LEU A 359 4.81 12.17 -24.47
C LEU A 359 6.14 12.90 -24.79
N ARG A 360 6.11 13.89 -25.70
CA ARG A 360 7.27 14.72 -26.05
C ARG A 360 7.82 15.52 -24.87
N ALA A 361 6.97 15.90 -23.92
CA ALA A 361 7.40 16.51 -22.67
C ALA A 361 8.30 15.58 -21.83
N LEU A 362 8.07 14.26 -21.89
CA LEU A 362 8.86 13.25 -21.18
C LEU A 362 10.19 12.98 -21.90
N GLY A 363 10.18 12.85 -23.22
CA GLY A 363 11.38 12.57 -24.01
C GLY A 363 11.15 12.58 -25.52
N PRO A 364 12.19 12.35 -26.34
CA PRO A 364 12.03 12.31 -27.79
C PRO A 364 11.05 11.21 -28.21
N VAL A 365 10.05 11.58 -29.01
CA VAL A 365 9.02 10.69 -29.53
C VAL A 365 9.24 10.48 -31.02
N GLU A 366 9.40 9.23 -31.42
CA GLU A 366 9.23 8.79 -32.80
C GLU A 366 7.79 8.28 -32.98
N TYR A 367 7.07 8.88 -33.92
CA TYR A 367 5.68 8.56 -34.19
C TYR A 367 5.54 8.08 -35.63
N CYS A 368 5.11 6.83 -35.80
CA CYS A 368 4.79 6.28 -37.10
C CYS A 368 3.85 5.09 -36.90
N THR A 369 2.62 5.19 -37.39
CA THR A 369 1.60 4.19 -37.11
C THR A 369 1.78 2.91 -37.93
N TYR A 370 1.26 1.79 -37.44
CA TYR A 370 1.17 0.56 -38.24
C TYR A 370 0.37 0.75 -39.55
N ILE A 371 -0.52 1.75 -39.60
CA ILE A 371 -1.30 2.12 -40.78
C ILE A 371 -0.39 2.79 -41.82
N GLU A 372 0.39 3.78 -41.39
CA GLU A 372 1.33 4.49 -42.26
C GLU A 372 2.48 3.60 -42.71
N ARG A 373 2.97 2.71 -41.83
CA ARG A 373 3.98 1.71 -42.20
C ARG A 373 3.42 0.54 -43.01
N GLN A 374 2.10 0.37 -43.04
CA GLN A 374 1.40 -0.78 -43.62
C GLN A 374 1.94 -2.15 -43.13
N ARG A 375 2.49 -2.22 -41.91
CA ARG A 375 3.03 -3.45 -41.32
C ARG A 375 2.97 -3.41 -39.79
N VAL A 376 2.88 -4.60 -39.21
CA VAL A 376 2.94 -4.85 -37.76
C VAL A 376 4.36 -5.28 -37.40
N LEU A 377 4.95 -4.70 -36.36
CA LEU A 377 6.28 -5.09 -35.90
C LEU A 377 6.19 -6.42 -35.14
N THR A 378 7.05 -7.36 -35.49
CA THR A 378 7.16 -8.69 -34.85
C THR A 378 8.56 -9.26 -35.07
N GLY A 379 9.05 -10.10 -34.15
CA GLY A 379 10.33 -10.79 -34.29
C GLY A 379 11.50 -9.85 -34.59
N ASP A 380 12.29 -10.15 -35.61
CA ASP A 380 13.49 -9.37 -35.96
C ASP A 380 13.18 -7.90 -36.30
N ASP A 381 12.09 -7.62 -37.01
CA ASP A 381 11.71 -6.25 -37.39
C ASP A 381 11.36 -5.40 -36.15
N LEU A 382 10.76 -6.02 -35.12
CA LEU A 382 10.53 -5.37 -33.83
C LEU A 382 11.87 -5.09 -33.14
N VAL A 383 12.77 -6.07 -33.10
CA VAL A 383 14.07 -5.94 -32.42
C VAL A 383 14.94 -4.88 -33.07
N GLU A 384 14.99 -4.82 -34.40
CA GLU A 384 15.74 -3.81 -35.15
C GLU A 384 15.18 -2.40 -34.90
N THR A 385 13.85 -2.26 -34.93
CA THR A 385 13.18 -0.97 -34.73
C THR A 385 13.33 -0.45 -33.30
N LEU A 386 13.39 -1.35 -32.30
CA LEU A 386 13.43 -0.98 -30.89
C LEU A 386 14.85 -0.86 -30.29
N GLN A 387 15.91 -0.97 -31.09
CA GLN A 387 17.27 -0.75 -30.59
C GLN A 387 17.42 0.66 -29.97
N GLY A 388 17.80 0.71 -28.70
CA GLY A 388 17.94 1.96 -27.94
C GLY A 388 16.62 2.68 -27.61
N VAL A 389 15.46 2.08 -27.91
CA VAL A 389 14.14 2.59 -27.51
C VAL A 389 13.85 2.15 -26.08
N HIS A 390 13.35 3.09 -25.27
CA HIS A 390 13.08 2.85 -23.86
C HIS A 390 11.61 2.56 -23.60
N VAL A 391 10.71 3.17 -24.39
CA VAL A 391 9.26 3.02 -24.23
C VAL A 391 8.64 2.68 -25.58
N LEU A 392 7.95 1.55 -25.68
CA LEU A 392 7.10 1.21 -26.81
C LEU A 392 5.64 1.49 -26.45
N VAL A 393 4.94 2.28 -27.26
CA VAL A 393 3.47 2.43 -27.19
C VAL A 393 2.87 1.79 -28.43
N THR A 394 2.16 0.69 -28.23
CA THR A 394 1.65 -0.16 -29.32
C THR A 394 0.19 -0.55 -29.13
N GLU A 395 -0.48 -0.87 -30.24
CA GLU A 395 -1.80 -1.50 -30.23
C GLU A 395 -1.79 -2.87 -30.92
N VAL A 396 -0.90 -3.14 -31.87
CA VAL A 396 -0.96 -4.36 -32.69
C VAL A 396 0.35 -5.15 -32.75
N ASP A 397 1.48 -4.53 -32.39
CA ASP A 397 2.80 -5.17 -32.52
C ASP A 397 2.95 -6.38 -31.60
N ILE A 398 3.66 -7.41 -32.05
CA ILE A 398 3.83 -8.66 -31.33
C ILE A 398 5.12 -8.61 -30.55
N VAL A 399 5.02 -8.47 -29.24
CA VAL A 399 6.16 -8.46 -28.31
C VAL A 399 6.26 -9.82 -27.66
N ASP A 400 7.03 -10.73 -28.26
CA ASP A 400 7.26 -12.09 -27.76
C ASP A 400 8.50 -12.19 -26.87
N ALA A 401 8.65 -13.32 -26.17
CA ALA A 401 9.78 -13.56 -25.28
C ALA A 401 11.15 -13.41 -25.96
N ALA A 402 11.28 -13.91 -27.20
CA ALA A 402 12.51 -13.87 -27.97
C ALA A 402 12.92 -12.44 -28.34
N SER A 403 11.95 -11.57 -28.61
CA SER A 403 12.20 -10.16 -28.90
C SER A 403 12.61 -9.39 -27.64
N VAL A 404 11.95 -9.62 -26.51
CA VAL A 404 12.24 -8.93 -25.24
C VAL A 404 13.67 -9.23 -24.75
N GLU A 405 14.12 -10.48 -24.86
CA GLU A 405 15.49 -10.89 -24.49
C GLU A 405 16.56 -10.09 -25.25
N ARG A 406 16.27 -9.69 -26.49
CA ARG A 406 17.18 -8.97 -27.39
C ARG A 406 17.07 -7.44 -27.29
N LEU A 407 16.29 -6.93 -26.36
CA LEU A 407 15.99 -5.50 -26.19
C LEU A 407 16.37 -5.00 -24.78
N PRO A 408 17.67 -4.92 -24.43
CA PRO A 408 18.13 -4.61 -23.07
C PRO A 408 17.84 -3.16 -22.62
N ASP A 409 17.56 -2.25 -23.56
CA ASP A 409 17.23 -0.85 -23.28
C ASP A 409 15.73 -0.61 -23.09
N LEU A 410 14.89 -1.59 -23.45
CA LEU A 410 13.44 -1.48 -23.29
C LEU A 410 13.08 -1.45 -21.81
N ARG A 411 12.33 -0.43 -21.40
CA ARG A 411 11.97 -0.16 -20.00
C ARG A 411 10.48 -0.30 -19.74
N VAL A 412 9.64 -0.02 -20.74
CA VAL A 412 8.18 -0.07 -20.60
C VAL A 412 7.55 -0.44 -21.94
N VAL A 413 6.52 -1.29 -21.90
CA VAL A 413 5.61 -1.52 -23.03
C VAL A 413 4.22 -1.02 -22.64
N VAL A 414 3.64 -0.12 -23.43
CA VAL A 414 2.28 0.41 -23.26
C VAL A 414 1.39 -0.17 -24.34
N SER A 415 0.49 -1.06 -23.96
CA SER A 415 -0.55 -1.60 -24.82
C SER A 415 -1.79 -0.69 -24.78
N CYS A 416 -2.20 -0.18 -25.94
CA CYS A 416 -3.44 0.58 -26.10
C CYS A 416 -4.70 -0.30 -26.11
N ARG A 417 -4.58 -1.55 -25.67
CA ARG A 417 -5.69 -2.49 -25.48
C ARG A 417 -6.10 -2.57 -24.01
N SER A 418 -7.33 -3.02 -23.78
CA SER A 418 -7.78 -3.40 -22.44
C SER A 418 -7.07 -4.66 -21.93
N ASN A 419 -6.78 -5.63 -22.81
CA ASN A 419 -5.98 -6.81 -22.50
C ASN A 419 -4.82 -6.91 -23.51
N PRO A 420 -3.55 -6.95 -23.06
CA PRO A 420 -2.39 -6.93 -23.94
C PRO A 420 -2.08 -8.31 -24.54
N VAL A 421 -3.02 -8.87 -25.30
CA VAL A 421 -2.90 -10.22 -25.91
C VAL A 421 -1.75 -10.37 -26.91
N ASN A 422 -1.24 -9.25 -27.40
CA ASN A 422 -0.13 -9.15 -28.35
C ASN A 422 1.25 -9.00 -27.64
N VAL A 423 1.29 -9.05 -26.31
CA VAL A 423 2.51 -8.91 -25.51
C VAL A 423 2.65 -10.11 -24.58
N ASP A 424 3.81 -10.76 -24.60
CA ASP A 424 4.16 -11.78 -23.61
C ASP A 424 4.47 -11.08 -22.27
N VAL A 425 3.41 -10.88 -21.47
CA VAL A 425 3.50 -10.23 -20.16
C VAL A 425 4.41 -10.99 -19.20
N ALA A 426 4.44 -12.32 -19.28
CA ALA A 426 5.26 -13.15 -18.42
C ALA A 426 6.75 -12.94 -18.73
N ALA A 427 7.12 -12.94 -20.01
CA ALA A 427 8.48 -12.62 -20.44
C ALA A 427 8.88 -11.18 -20.08
N CYS A 428 8.03 -10.19 -20.39
CA CYS A 428 8.29 -8.80 -20.02
C CYS A 428 8.54 -8.65 -18.50
N THR A 429 7.73 -9.32 -17.67
CA THR A 429 7.90 -9.33 -16.22
C THR A 429 9.23 -9.98 -15.81
N ALA A 430 9.60 -11.11 -16.41
CA ALA A 430 10.86 -11.80 -16.12
C ALA A 430 12.10 -10.95 -16.44
N PHE A 431 12.02 -10.11 -17.47
CA PHE A 431 13.07 -9.17 -17.87
C PHE A 431 12.96 -7.78 -17.21
N GLY A 432 12.04 -7.58 -16.26
CA GLY A 432 11.88 -6.32 -15.54
C GLY A 432 11.27 -5.18 -16.37
N VAL A 433 10.57 -5.50 -17.45
CA VAL A 433 9.87 -4.57 -18.34
C VAL A 433 8.39 -4.53 -17.96
N PRO A 434 7.91 -3.52 -17.22
CA PRO A 434 6.47 -3.36 -16.95
C PRO A 434 5.66 -3.21 -18.24
N VAL A 435 4.51 -3.90 -18.26
CA VAL A 435 3.49 -3.77 -19.32
C VAL A 435 2.30 -2.98 -18.77
N LEU A 436 2.04 -1.82 -19.37
CA LEU A 436 0.89 -0.98 -19.05
C LEU A 436 -0.22 -1.23 -20.08
N ASN A 437 -1.48 -1.22 -19.65
CA ASN A 437 -2.64 -1.35 -20.53
C ASN A 437 -3.66 -0.23 -20.26
N THR A 438 -4.65 -0.07 -21.16
CA THR A 438 -5.62 1.04 -21.09
C THR A 438 -7.06 0.53 -20.95
N PRO A 439 -7.41 -0.13 -19.83
CA PRO A 439 -8.72 -0.73 -19.64
C PRO A 439 -9.84 0.31 -19.67
N GLY A 440 -10.79 0.12 -20.59
CA GLY A 440 -11.95 0.98 -20.75
C GLY A 440 -11.73 2.23 -21.61
N ARG A 441 -10.58 2.37 -22.29
CA ARG A 441 -10.32 3.46 -23.25
C ARG A 441 -11.46 3.62 -24.26
N ASN A 442 -12.00 2.51 -24.72
CA ASN A 442 -13.08 2.46 -25.71
C ASN A 442 -14.48 2.28 -25.09
N ALA A 443 -14.64 2.40 -23.78
CA ALA A 443 -15.90 2.09 -23.11
C ALA A 443 -17.09 2.91 -23.63
N VAL A 444 -16.86 4.21 -23.88
CA VAL A 444 -17.88 5.11 -24.44
C VAL A 444 -18.22 4.74 -25.87
N ALA A 445 -17.22 4.59 -26.75
CA ALA A 445 -17.44 4.25 -28.16
C ALA A 445 -18.19 2.92 -28.32
N VAL A 446 -17.84 1.90 -27.53
CA VAL A 446 -18.56 0.62 -27.52
C VAL A 446 -19.99 0.81 -27.00
N ALA A 447 -20.18 1.58 -25.93
CA ALA A 447 -21.51 1.82 -25.37
C ALA A 447 -22.43 2.58 -26.35
N GLU A 448 -21.92 3.61 -27.04
CA GLU A 448 -22.64 4.35 -28.06
C GLU A 448 -23.05 3.43 -29.23
N MET A 449 -22.14 2.56 -29.69
CA MET A 449 -22.46 1.57 -30.71
C MET A 449 -23.52 0.57 -30.23
N THR A 450 -23.41 0.06 -29.00
CA THR A 450 -24.43 -0.82 -28.41
C THR A 450 -25.80 -0.14 -28.38
N VAL A 451 -25.89 1.10 -27.90
CA VAL A 451 -27.15 1.85 -27.84
C VAL A 451 -27.69 2.12 -29.25
N ALA A 452 -26.84 2.43 -30.22
CA ALA A 452 -27.24 2.63 -31.61
C ALA A 452 -27.83 1.36 -32.23
N LEU A 453 -27.15 0.22 -32.06
CA LEU A 453 -27.63 -1.09 -32.54
C LEU A 453 -28.95 -1.48 -31.86
N LEU A 454 -29.04 -1.24 -30.56
CA LEU A 454 -30.24 -1.50 -29.78
C LEU A 454 -31.42 -0.65 -30.28
N LEU A 455 -31.21 0.66 -30.51
CA LEU A 455 -32.23 1.54 -31.10
C LEU A 455 -32.63 1.09 -32.51
N ALA A 456 -31.67 0.66 -33.33
CA ALA A 456 -31.93 0.15 -34.67
C ALA A 456 -32.83 -1.10 -34.64
N LEU A 457 -32.62 -2.00 -33.69
CA LEU A 457 -33.45 -3.19 -33.49
C LEU A 457 -34.84 -2.83 -32.94
N VAL A 458 -34.90 -2.02 -31.88
CA VAL A 458 -36.14 -1.61 -31.21
C VAL A 458 -37.07 -0.85 -32.17
N ARG A 459 -36.50 -0.04 -33.07
CA ARG A 459 -37.24 0.76 -34.06
C ARG A 459 -37.31 0.12 -35.45
N ARG A 460 -36.78 -1.10 -35.62
CA ARG A 460 -36.75 -1.86 -36.88
C ARG A 460 -36.18 -1.05 -38.07
N ILE A 461 -35.20 -0.20 -37.81
CA ILE A 461 -34.66 0.76 -38.80
C ILE A 461 -34.13 0.05 -40.06
N PRO A 462 -33.29 -1.01 -39.97
CA PRO A 462 -32.76 -1.63 -41.17
C PRO A 462 -33.84 -2.26 -42.06
N GLY A 463 -34.88 -2.85 -41.46
CA GLY A 463 -36.00 -3.44 -42.20
C GLY A 463 -36.87 -2.38 -42.88
N ALA A 464 -37.16 -1.28 -42.17
CA ALA A 464 -37.91 -0.15 -42.73
C ALA A 464 -37.14 0.54 -43.87
N ASP A 465 -35.84 0.76 -43.71
CA ASP A 465 -34.98 1.34 -44.74
C ASP A 465 -34.91 0.45 -45.98
N ALA A 466 -34.71 -0.86 -45.82
CA ALA A 466 -34.71 -1.81 -46.92
C ALA A 466 -36.05 -1.83 -47.67
N PHE A 467 -37.18 -1.77 -46.95
CA PHE A 467 -38.52 -1.71 -47.55
C PHE A 467 -38.73 -0.46 -48.40
N LEU A 468 -38.25 0.70 -47.93
CA LEU A 468 -38.36 1.96 -48.66
C LEU A 468 -37.49 2.01 -49.92
N ARG A 469 -36.38 1.27 -49.96
CA ARG A 469 -35.49 1.18 -51.13
C ARG A 469 -35.97 0.20 -52.21
N GLN A 470 -37.01 -0.57 -51.94
CA GLN A 470 -37.57 -1.49 -52.93
C GLN A 470 -38.23 -0.71 -54.09
N PRO A 471 -38.17 -1.22 -55.34
CA PRO A 471 -38.84 -0.60 -56.48
C PRO A 471 -40.34 -0.33 -56.24
N GLY A 472 -40.86 0.75 -56.81
CA GLY A 472 -42.28 1.15 -56.71
C GLY A 472 -42.68 1.85 -55.40
N ALA A 473 -41.72 2.34 -54.61
CA ALA A 473 -41.97 3.18 -53.44
C ALA A 473 -42.08 4.66 -53.84
N GLU A 474 -43.13 5.00 -54.60
CA GLU A 474 -43.39 6.39 -54.98
C GLU A 474 -43.99 7.19 -53.82
N ALA A 475 -43.69 8.49 -53.75
CA ALA A 475 -44.26 9.36 -52.73
C ALA A 475 -45.78 9.47 -52.90
N GLY A 476 -46.54 9.16 -51.85
CA GLY A 476 -48.00 9.25 -51.83
C GLY A 476 -48.77 7.92 -51.82
N ASP A 477 -48.08 6.77 -51.92
CA ASP A 477 -48.71 5.46 -51.79
C ASP A 477 -49.07 5.14 -50.32
N MET A 478 -50.25 5.60 -49.89
CA MET A 478 -50.75 5.43 -48.53
C MET A 478 -51.02 3.97 -48.15
N ALA A 479 -51.33 3.10 -49.12
CA ALA A 479 -51.57 1.68 -48.86
C ALA A 479 -50.24 0.99 -48.48
N ARG A 480 -49.17 1.27 -49.23
CA ARG A 480 -47.83 0.78 -48.94
C ARG A 480 -47.25 1.37 -47.66
N MET A 481 -47.53 2.64 -47.37
CA MET A 481 -47.15 3.25 -46.08
C MET A 481 -47.91 2.63 -44.90
N GLY A 482 -49.15 2.20 -45.10
CA GLY A 482 -49.90 1.40 -44.12
C GLY A 482 -49.23 0.06 -43.81
N ILE A 483 -48.82 -0.67 -44.86
CA ILE A 483 -48.05 -1.93 -44.72
C ILE A 483 -46.74 -1.69 -43.96
N ALA A 484 -46.03 -0.60 -44.28
CA ALA A 484 -44.80 -0.23 -43.58
C ALA A 484 -45.05 0.08 -42.10
N HIS A 485 -46.11 0.85 -41.81
CA HIS A 485 -46.49 1.20 -40.45
C HIS A 485 -46.79 -0.04 -39.62
N GLU A 486 -47.51 -1.01 -40.16
CA GLU A 486 -47.86 -2.25 -39.44
C GLU A 486 -46.65 -3.20 -39.31
N SER A 487 -45.88 -3.39 -40.38
CA SER A 487 -44.79 -4.38 -40.44
C SER A 487 -43.55 -3.94 -39.66
N PHE A 488 -43.28 -2.64 -39.62
CA PHE A 488 -42.07 -2.08 -39.00
C PHE A 488 -42.37 -1.22 -37.77
N ARG A 489 -43.56 -1.35 -37.18
CA ARG A 489 -43.86 -0.71 -35.89
C ARG A 489 -42.89 -1.20 -34.82
N GLY A 490 -41.97 -0.32 -34.44
CA GLY A 490 -41.05 -0.55 -33.32
C GLY A 490 -41.72 -0.34 -31.96
N THR A 491 -40.92 -0.51 -30.91
CA THR A 491 -41.30 -0.16 -29.54
C THR A 491 -40.40 0.97 -29.00
N GLU A 492 -40.61 1.39 -27.77
CA GLU A 492 -39.76 2.34 -27.05
C GLU A 492 -38.89 1.63 -26.02
N LEU A 493 -37.77 2.26 -25.67
CA LEU A 493 -36.91 1.84 -24.57
C LEU A 493 -37.49 2.15 -23.18
N SER A 494 -38.31 3.19 -23.10
CA SER A 494 -38.90 3.63 -21.84
C SER A 494 -39.79 2.53 -21.25
N GLY A 495 -39.60 2.24 -19.96
CA GLY A 495 -40.34 1.21 -19.24
C GLY A 495 -39.94 -0.24 -19.57
N LYS A 496 -38.97 -0.48 -20.46
CA LYS A 496 -38.44 -1.83 -20.72
C LYS A 496 -37.48 -2.26 -19.62
N THR A 497 -37.42 -3.55 -19.35
CA THR A 497 -36.35 -4.16 -18.55
C THR A 497 -35.20 -4.57 -19.46
N ILE A 498 -33.99 -4.07 -19.19
CA ILE A 498 -32.79 -4.39 -19.95
C ILE A 498 -31.80 -5.12 -19.04
N GLY A 499 -31.49 -6.35 -19.43
CA GLY A 499 -30.51 -7.21 -18.77
C GLY A 499 -29.12 -6.96 -19.33
N ILE A 500 -28.16 -6.69 -18.46
CA ILE A 500 -26.75 -6.54 -18.83
C ILE A 500 -25.95 -7.70 -18.23
N VAL A 501 -25.27 -8.47 -19.09
CA VAL A 501 -24.39 -9.56 -18.69
C VAL A 501 -22.94 -9.08 -18.77
N GLY A 502 -22.30 -8.95 -17.62
CA GLY A 502 -20.98 -8.33 -17.45
C GLY A 502 -21.06 -6.84 -17.17
N PHE A 503 -20.67 -6.42 -15.97
CA PHE A 503 -20.86 -5.06 -15.46
C PHE A 503 -19.54 -4.32 -15.18
N GLY A 504 -18.60 -4.50 -16.12
CA GLY A 504 -17.38 -3.72 -16.23
C GLY A 504 -17.62 -2.29 -16.74
N ARG A 505 -16.57 -1.61 -17.20
CA ARG A 505 -16.64 -0.19 -17.62
C ARG A 505 -17.61 0.03 -18.79
N ILE A 506 -17.67 -0.90 -19.76
CA ILE A 506 -18.62 -0.86 -20.88
C ILE A 506 -20.05 -1.02 -20.36
N GLY A 507 -20.35 -2.12 -19.66
CA GLY A 507 -21.69 -2.40 -19.16
C GLY A 507 -22.26 -1.30 -18.26
N ARG A 508 -21.43 -0.66 -17.43
CA ARG A 508 -21.84 0.50 -16.62
C ARG A 508 -22.16 1.74 -17.47
N THR A 509 -21.39 1.97 -18.52
CA THR A 509 -21.61 3.11 -19.43
C THR A 509 -22.90 2.91 -20.23
N VAL A 510 -23.13 1.69 -20.74
CA VAL A 510 -24.39 1.29 -21.40
C VAL A 510 -25.57 1.44 -20.44
N ALA A 511 -25.47 0.94 -19.21
CA ALA A 511 -26.51 1.09 -18.19
C ALA A 511 -26.87 2.55 -17.94
N ALA A 512 -25.87 3.43 -17.79
CA ALA A 512 -26.10 4.85 -17.58
C ALA A 512 -26.87 5.51 -18.74
N MET A 513 -26.49 5.20 -19.98
CA MET A 513 -27.19 5.71 -21.18
C MET A 513 -28.63 5.19 -21.25
N LEU A 514 -28.83 3.88 -21.06
CA LEU A 514 -30.15 3.25 -21.16
C LEU A 514 -31.11 3.68 -20.04
N ARG A 515 -30.60 3.96 -18.84
CA ARG A 515 -31.40 4.56 -17.76
C ARG A 515 -31.92 5.94 -18.13
N ALA A 516 -31.16 6.73 -18.88
CA ALA A 516 -31.62 8.04 -19.36
C ALA A 516 -32.81 7.94 -20.33
N PHE A 517 -33.00 6.80 -21.00
CA PHE A 517 -34.19 6.49 -21.79
C PHE A 517 -35.39 6.01 -20.94
N GLY A 518 -35.24 5.91 -19.60
CA GLY A 518 -36.27 5.43 -18.69
C GLY A 518 -36.41 3.91 -18.64
N ALA A 519 -35.37 3.15 -19.01
CA ALA A 519 -35.34 1.69 -18.88
C ALA A 519 -34.98 1.26 -17.44
N ARG A 520 -35.52 0.13 -17.01
CA ARG A 520 -35.10 -0.58 -15.79
C ARG A 520 -33.88 -1.45 -16.13
N ILE A 521 -32.80 -1.35 -15.36
CA ILE A 521 -31.57 -2.11 -15.62
C ILE A 521 -31.40 -3.22 -14.58
N VAL A 522 -31.32 -4.46 -15.05
CA VAL A 522 -30.96 -5.64 -14.25
C VAL A 522 -29.62 -6.18 -14.74
N VAL A 523 -28.79 -6.71 -13.84
CA VAL A 523 -27.39 -7.02 -14.12
C VAL A 523 -27.01 -8.38 -13.58
N HIS A 524 -26.33 -9.17 -14.42
CA HIS A 524 -25.63 -10.36 -14.00
C HIS A 524 -24.12 -10.16 -14.16
N ASP A 525 -23.38 -10.24 -13.06
CA ASP A 525 -21.92 -10.26 -13.04
C ASP A 525 -21.45 -11.17 -11.89
N PRO A 526 -20.73 -12.27 -12.16
CA PRO A 526 -20.35 -13.24 -11.14
C PRO A 526 -19.21 -12.75 -10.23
N VAL A 527 -18.51 -11.67 -10.59
CA VAL A 527 -17.32 -11.17 -9.88
C VAL A 527 -17.67 -9.98 -8.99
N LEU A 528 -18.63 -9.14 -9.41
CA LEU A 528 -18.99 -7.93 -8.67
C LEU A 528 -20.01 -8.20 -7.55
N ALA A 529 -19.73 -7.63 -6.38
CA ALA A 529 -20.68 -7.63 -5.26
C ALA A 529 -21.97 -6.85 -5.61
N ALA A 530 -23.10 -7.30 -5.07
CA ALA A 530 -24.42 -6.71 -5.30
C ALA A 530 -24.48 -5.20 -5.03
N GLU A 531 -23.79 -4.74 -3.97
CA GLU A 531 -23.74 -3.33 -3.58
C GLU A 531 -23.01 -2.48 -4.63
N ALA A 532 -22.02 -3.05 -5.32
CA ALA A 532 -21.30 -2.33 -6.38
C ALA A 532 -22.20 -2.10 -7.61
N ILE A 533 -23.09 -3.04 -7.92
CA ILE A 533 -24.08 -2.92 -9.00
C ILE A 533 -25.13 -1.85 -8.64
N GLN A 534 -25.65 -1.91 -7.41
CA GLN A 534 -26.67 -0.99 -6.92
C GLN A 534 -26.22 0.47 -6.88
N ARG A 535 -24.94 0.75 -6.59
CA ARG A 535 -24.37 2.11 -6.63
C ARG A 535 -24.50 2.78 -8.00
N HIS A 536 -24.62 2.01 -9.07
CA HIS A 536 -24.83 2.52 -10.43
C HIS A 536 -26.32 2.57 -10.83
N GLY A 537 -27.23 2.37 -9.87
CA GLY A 537 -28.68 2.39 -10.08
C GLY A 537 -29.19 1.24 -10.95
N ALA A 538 -28.51 0.10 -10.88
CA ALA A 538 -28.91 -1.15 -11.51
C ALA A 538 -29.22 -2.22 -10.45
N GLU A 539 -30.03 -3.22 -10.81
CA GLU A 539 -30.45 -4.27 -9.88
C GLU A 539 -29.65 -5.56 -10.13
N PRO A 540 -28.95 -6.12 -9.13
CA PRO A 540 -28.24 -7.38 -9.27
C PRO A 540 -29.23 -8.54 -9.40
N MET A 541 -28.96 -9.46 -10.33
CA MET A 541 -29.85 -10.56 -10.66
C MET A 541 -29.06 -11.81 -11.11
N GLY A 542 -29.57 -13.00 -10.79
CA GLY A 542 -29.06 -14.24 -11.35
C GLY A 542 -29.27 -14.30 -12.87
N LEU A 543 -28.42 -15.03 -13.60
CA LEU A 543 -28.50 -15.09 -15.07
C LEU A 543 -29.88 -15.58 -15.55
N ASP A 544 -30.42 -16.62 -14.92
CA ASP A 544 -31.70 -17.21 -15.30
C ASP A 544 -32.86 -16.24 -15.13
N ASP A 545 -32.92 -15.56 -13.98
CA ASP A 545 -33.94 -14.55 -13.71
C ASP A 545 -33.79 -13.34 -14.65
N LEU A 546 -32.55 -12.95 -14.95
CA LEU A 546 -32.25 -11.87 -15.88
C LEU A 546 -32.79 -12.19 -17.28
N LEU A 547 -32.52 -13.40 -17.79
CA LEU A 547 -33.01 -13.83 -19.10
C LEU A 547 -34.55 -13.87 -19.14
N ALA A 548 -35.18 -14.39 -18.10
CA ALA A 548 -36.64 -14.51 -18.03
C ALA A 548 -37.36 -13.15 -17.92
N GLN A 549 -36.75 -12.16 -17.27
CA GLN A 549 -37.38 -10.87 -16.97
C GLN A 549 -37.02 -9.74 -17.95
N SER A 550 -35.96 -9.90 -18.74
CA SER A 550 -35.48 -8.87 -19.66
C SER A 550 -36.26 -8.86 -20.97
N ASP A 551 -36.61 -7.66 -21.43
CA ASP A 551 -37.12 -7.44 -22.79
C ASP A 551 -35.95 -7.33 -23.79
N ILE A 552 -34.78 -6.92 -23.30
CA ILE A 552 -33.54 -6.81 -24.06
C ILE A 552 -32.39 -7.33 -23.20
N VAL A 553 -31.52 -8.16 -23.73
CA VAL A 553 -30.29 -8.61 -23.08
C VAL A 553 -29.10 -8.08 -23.86
N SER A 554 -28.11 -7.50 -23.18
CA SER A 554 -26.86 -7.08 -23.82
C SER A 554 -25.62 -7.69 -23.16
N LEU A 555 -24.68 -8.12 -23.99
CA LEU A 555 -23.48 -8.85 -23.57
C LEU A 555 -22.25 -7.95 -23.53
N HIS A 556 -21.65 -7.85 -22.34
CA HIS A 556 -20.43 -7.07 -22.10
C HIS A 556 -19.39 -7.83 -21.25
N ALA A 557 -19.64 -9.12 -20.96
CA ALA A 557 -18.69 -9.99 -20.27
C ALA A 557 -17.45 -10.24 -21.14
N ALA A 558 -16.28 -10.28 -20.51
CA ALA A 558 -15.05 -10.70 -21.17
C ALA A 558 -15.14 -12.20 -21.51
N VAL A 559 -14.54 -12.61 -22.62
CA VAL A 559 -14.46 -14.04 -22.98
C VAL A 559 -13.42 -14.71 -22.08
N THR A 560 -13.89 -15.58 -21.19
CA THR A 560 -13.09 -16.47 -20.35
C THR A 560 -13.49 -17.93 -20.61
N ASP A 561 -12.80 -18.88 -19.98
CA ASP A 561 -13.23 -20.28 -20.02
C ASP A 561 -14.62 -20.46 -19.42
N ASP A 562 -14.95 -19.69 -18.37
CA ASP A 562 -16.26 -19.71 -17.71
C ASP A 562 -17.39 -19.05 -18.52
N SER A 563 -17.07 -18.09 -19.39
CA SER A 563 -18.07 -17.36 -20.18
C SER A 563 -18.21 -17.89 -21.62
N ARG A 564 -17.37 -18.83 -22.03
CA ARG A 564 -17.40 -19.39 -23.38
C ARG A 564 -18.65 -20.26 -23.54
N GLY A 565 -19.51 -19.87 -24.47
CA GLY A 565 -20.79 -20.56 -24.67
C GLY A 565 -21.85 -20.22 -23.62
N LEU A 566 -21.70 -19.10 -22.90
CA LEU A 566 -22.61 -18.66 -21.84
C LEU A 566 -24.09 -18.57 -22.29
N LEU A 567 -24.35 -18.21 -23.54
CA LEU A 567 -25.69 -18.23 -24.13
C LEU A 567 -25.76 -19.28 -25.24
N GLY A 568 -26.41 -20.41 -24.95
CA GLY A 568 -26.75 -21.46 -25.90
C GLY A 568 -28.24 -21.54 -26.18
N ALA A 569 -28.68 -22.66 -26.77
CA ALA A 569 -30.08 -22.86 -27.14
C ALA A 569 -31.02 -22.86 -25.92
N ALA A 570 -30.57 -23.39 -24.77
CA ALA A 570 -31.36 -23.45 -23.54
C ALA A 570 -31.56 -22.06 -22.93
N GLU A 571 -30.53 -21.23 -22.92
CA GLU A 571 -30.57 -19.88 -22.38
C GLU A 571 -31.40 -18.95 -23.27
N LEU A 572 -31.25 -19.07 -24.59
CA LEU A 572 -32.10 -18.35 -25.55
C LEU A 572 -33.58 -18.74 -25.41
N ALA A 573 -33.89 -20.00 -25.10
CA ALA A 573 -35.27 -20.45 -24.87
C ALA A 573 -35.88 -19.89 -23.57
N ARG A 574 -35.05 -19.43 -22.61
CA ARG A 574 -35.50 -18.80 -21.37
C ARG A 574 -35.80 -17.31 -21.53
N MET A 575 -35.33 -16.68 -22.60
CA MET A 575 -35.67 -15.30 -22.90
C MET A 575 -37.16 -15.13 -23.22
N LYS A 576 -37.73 -13.96 -22.95
CA LYS A 576 -39.10 -13.66 -23.36
C LYS A 576 -39.26 -13.81 -24.88
N LYS A 577 -40.42 -14.31 -25.31
CA LYS A 577 -40.75 -14.36 -26.74
C LYS A 577 -40.73 -12.93 -27.31
N GLY A 578 -39.87 -12.70 -28.31
CA GLY A 578 -39.68 -11.40 -28.92
C GLY A 578 -38.67 -10.48 -28.22
N ALA A 579 -37.96 -10.98 -27.20
CA ALA A 579 -36.83 -10.26 -26.61
C ALA A 579 -35.69 -10.07 -27.62
N LEU A 580 -34.92 -9.01 -27.42
CA LEU A 580 -33.77 -8.67 -28.27
C LEU A 580 -32.46 -9.05 -27.56
N LEU A 581 -31.48 -9.53 -28.33
CA LEU A 581 -30.12 -9.79 -27.86
C LEU A 581 -29.15 -8.86 -28.60
N VAL A 582 -28.31 -8.14 -27.87
CA VAL A 582 -27.37 -7.12 -28.41
C VAL A 582 -25.94 -7.33 -27.95
#